data_AF-A0A7R8CXW9-F1
#
_entry.id   AF-A0A7R8CXW9-F1
#
_cell.length_a   1.000
_cell.length_b   1.000
_cell.length_c   1.000
_cell.angle_alpha   90.00
_cell.angle_beta   90.00
_cell.angle_gamma   90.00
#
_symmetry.space_group_name_H-M   'P 1'
#
loop_
_entity.id
_entity.type
_entity.pdbx_description
1 polymer ?
#
loop_
_entity_poly.entity_id
_entity_poly.type
_entity_poly.pdbx_seq_one_letter_code
_entity_poly.pdbx_strand_id
1 'polypeptide(L)'
;MEQEGRESERNVRGIRTDFEDCKNNVWNVMTQISAALRGNTLVLKSEGLALEHQPDAFGVYRLIDTFNNRPAYKQDEGENFIYYNGGSKSWMVGTRIGHNYGWARVPNNTSHWAPFNGWEYFTSDRKIYESNDRTLRLEALTDAEEADSSIQIIREKELTKNESIEKN
;
A
#
# COMPACT_ATOMS: atom_id res chain seq x y z
N MET A 1 35.17 39.99 -12.42
CA MET A 1 35.67 38.68 -11.95
C MET A 1 34.96 38.14 -10.71
N GLU A 2 34.56 38.95 -9.71
CA GLU A 2 33.82 38.43 -8.54
C GLU A 2 32.32 38.16 -8.74
N GLN A 3 31.70 38.69 -9.80
CA GLN A 3 30.28 38.47 -10.08
C GLN A 3 30.03 37.12 -10.78
N GLU A 4 30.88 36.71 -11.73
CA GLU A 4 30.75 35.44 -12.47
C GLU A 4 30.93 34.20 -11.57
N GLY A 5 31.84 34.26 -10.58
CA GLY A 5 32.05 33.17 -9.63
C GLY A 5 30.81 32.90 -8.77
N ARG A 6 30.14 33.96 -8.29
CA ARG A 6 28.92 33.85 -7.47
C ARG A 6 27.70 33.36 -8.25
N GLU A 7 27.65 33.62 -9.55
CA GLU A 7 26.58 33.16 -10.44
C GLU A 7 26.74 31.68 -10.79
N SER A 8 27.99 31.23 -11.00
CA SER A 8 28.30 29.80 -11.21
C SER A 8 27.94 28.94 -9.99
N GLU A 9 28.26 29.39 -8.78
CA GLU A 9 27.95 28.67 -7.54
C GLU A 9 26.44 28.61 -7.24
N ARG A 10 25.68 29.64 -7.63
CA ARG A 10 24.21 29.62 -7.55
C ARG A 10 23.60 28.64 -8.56
N ASN A 11 24.11 28.60 -9.79
CA ASN A 11 23.64 27.67 -10.80
C ASN A 11 23.91 26.20 -10.41
N VAL A 12 25.10 25.89 -9.88
CA VAL A 12 25.42 24.53 -9.42
C VAL A 12 24.55 24.13 -8.22
N ARG A 13 24.26 25.07 -7.31
CA ARG A 13 23.31 24.82 -6.21
C ARG A 13 21.88 24.60 -6.72
N GLY A 14 21.41 25.39 -7.68
CA GLY A 14 20.11 25.23 -8.33
C GLY A 14 19.94 23.85 -8.94
N ILE A 15 20.89 23.44 -9.80
CA ILE A 15 20.90 22.12 -10.46
C ILE A 15 20.88 20.97 -9.45
N ARG A 16 21.63 21.08 -8.34
CA ARG A 16 21.65 20.05 -7.29
C ARG A 16 20.32 19.95 -6.55
N THR A 17 19.61 21.06 -6.39
CA THR A 17 18.29 21.09 -5.72
C THR A 17 17.22 20.51 -6.65
N ASP A 18 17.26 20.89 -7.94
CA ASP A 18 16.37 20.38 -8.97
C ASP A 18 16.53 18.86 -9.19
N PHE A 19 17.75 18.34 -9.05
CA PHE A 19 18.04 16.91 -9.15
C PHE A 19 17.47 16.11 -7.97
N GLU A 20 17.61 16.61 -6.74
CA GLU A 20 17.02 15.96 -5.55
C GLU A 20 15.49 16.02 -5.57
N ASP A 21 14.90 17.13 -6.03
CA ASP A 21 13.45 17.27 -6.18
C ASP A 21 12.89 16.33 -7.27
N CYS A 22 13.61 16.19 -8.40
CA CYS A 22 13.27 15.22 -9.43
C CYS A 22 13.35 13.78 -8.91
N LYS A 23 14.41 13.45 -8.17
CA LYS A 23 14.60 12.14 -7.54
C LYS A 23 13.48 11.82 -6.55
N ASN A 24 13.06 12.77 -5.73
CA ASN A 24 11.94 12.63 -4.81
C ASN A 24 10.60 12.42 -5.55
N ASN A 25 10.38 13.15 -6.65
CA ASN A 25 9.19 12.98 -7.50
C ASN A 25 9.15 11.61 -8.17
N VAL A 26 10.27 11.18 -8.77
CA VAL A 26 10.38 9.84 -9.37
C VAL A 26 10.20 8.76 -8.30
N TRP A 27 10.79 8.92 -7.12
CA TRP A 27 10.62 7.99 -6.01
C TRP A 27 9.15 7.87 -5.55
N ASN A 28 8.44 8.99 -5.45
CA ASN A 28 7.03 8.99 -5.08
C ASN A 28 6.17 8.31 -6.15
N VAL A 29 6.44 8.56 -7.43
CA VAL A 29 5.76 7.89 -8.54
C VAL A 29 6.08 6.41 -8.55
N MET A 30 7.34 6.01 -8.36
CA MET A 30 7.75 4.60 -8.26
C MET A 30 7.14 3.92 -7.04
N THR A 31 6.99 4.62 -5.92
CA THR A 31 6.31 4.09 -4.73
C THR A 31 4.84 3.89 -5.01
N GLN A 32 4.17 4.81 -5.72
CA GLN A 32 2.78 4.68 -6.13
C GLN A 32 2.58 3.57 -7.17
N ILE A 33 3.47 3.44 -8.16
CA ILE A 33 3.47 2.34 -9.14
C ILE A 33 3.73 1.02 -8.43
N SER A 34 4.70 0.97 -7.52
CA SER A 34 4.99 -0.24 -6.75
C SER A 34 3.86 -0.57 -5.79
N ALA A 35 3.15 0.41 -5.23
CA ALA A 35 1.95 0.19 -4.43
C ALA A 35 0.77 -0.27 -5.29
N ALA A 36 0.64 0.25 -6.52
CA ALA A 36 -0.34 -0.22 -7.48
C ALA A 36 -0.06 -1.66 -7.93
N LEU A 37 1.20 -2.01 -8.19
CA LEU A 37 1.63 -3.37 -8.52
C LEU A 37 1.52 -4.32 -7.30
N ARG A 38 1.89 -3.86 -6.09
CA ARG A 38 1.72 -4.59 -4.82
C ARG A 38 0.25 -4.71 -4.39
N GLY A 39 -0.62 -3.85 -4.91
CA GLY A 39 -2.03 -3.71 -4.56
C GLY A 39 -2.98 -4.29 -5.60
N ASN A 40 -2.52 -5.20 -6.46
CA ASN A 40 -3.42 -5.92 -7.36
C ASN A 40 -4.01 -7.16 -6.69
N THR A 41 -3.22 -7.82 -5.84
CA THR A 41 -3.66 -9.04 -5.15
C THR A 41 -3.26 -8.96 -3.68
N LEU A 42 -4.25 -9.06 -2.82
CA LEU A 42 -4.09 -9.10 -1.37
C LEU A 42 -4.52 -10.47 -0.85
N VAL A 43 -3.93 -10.92 0.24
CA VAL A 43 -4.39 -12.10 0.97
C VAL A 43 -4.75 -11.68 2.38
N LEU A 44 -6.00 -11.88 2.78
CA LEU A 44 -6.39 -11.78 4.18
C LEU A 44 -6.09 -13.12 4.84
N LYS A 45 -5.24 -13.09 5.86
CA LYS A 45 -4.78 -14.29 6.58
C LYS A 45 -4.97 -14.11 8.09
N SER A 46 -5.26 -15.22 8.75
CA SER A 46 -5.22 -15.41 10.19
C SER A 46 -4.94 -16.89 10.47
N GLU A 47 -4.27 -17.18 11.57
CA GLU A 47 -4.10 -18.51 12.16
C GLU A 47 -4.75 -18.57 13.56
N GLY A 48 -5.48 -17.52 13.95
CA GLY A 48 -6.06 -17.34 15.28
C GLY A 48 -7.57 -17.24 15.27
N LEU A 49 -8.10 -16.60 16.31
CA LEU A 49 -9.54 -16.51 16.58
C LEU A 49 -10.35 -15.88 15.44
N ALA A 50 -9.76 -15.00 14.64
CA ALA A 50 -10.46 -14.40 13.52
C ALA A 50 -10.85 -15.45 12.47
N LEU A 51 -9.96 -16.43 12.20
CA LEU A 51 -10.24 -17.54 11.29
C LEU A 51 -11.34 -18.47 11.83
N GLU A 52 -11.38 -18.69 13.14
CA GLU A 52 -12.43 -19.50 13.78
C GLU A 52 -13.81 -18.84 13.67
N HIS A 53 -13.88 -17.53 13.84
CA HIS A 53 -15.15 -16.79 13.86
C HIS A 53 -15.64 -16.36 12.48
N GLN A 54 -14.74 -16.06 11.54
CA GLN A 54 -15.07 -15.50 10.22
C GLN A 54 -14.32 -16.21 9.09
N PRO A 55 -14.36 -17.55 8.98
CA PRO A 55 -13.54 -18.30 8.03
C PRO A 55 -13.78 -17.87 6.57
N ASP A 56 -15.02 -17.56 6.21
CA ASP A 56 -15.42 -17.19 4.86
C ASP A 56 -14.82 -15.85 4.39
N ALA A 57 -14.32 -15.01 5.31
CA ALA A 57 -13.69 -13.73 4.99
C ALA A 57 -12.24 -13.86 4.52
N PHE A 58 -11.56 -14.99 4.78
CA PHE A 58 -10.14 -15.16 4.49
C PHE A 58 -9.88 -15.63 3.05
N GLY A 59 -8.65 -15.43 2.58
CA GLY A 59 -8.22 -15.84 1.25
C GLY A 59 -7.76 -14.68 0.37
N VAL A 60 -7.75 -14.94 -0.95
CA VAL A 60 -7.17 -14.04 -1.95
C VAL A 60 -8.22 -13.03 -2.44
N TYR A 61 -7.80 -11.78 -2.56
CA TYR A 61 -8.58 -10.63 -2.99
C TYR A 61 -7.88 -9.93 -4.15
N ARG A 62 -8.57 -9.76 -5.28
CA ARG A 62 -8.06 -9.07 -6.46
C ARG A 62 -8.67 -7.69 -6.61
N LEU A 63 -7.85 -6.72 -7.00
CA LEU A 63 -8.30 -5.37 -7.36
C LEU A 63 -9.30 -5.46 -8.51
N ILE A 64 -10.48 -4.84 -8.33
CA ILE A 64 -11.53 -4.84 -9.36
C ILE A 64 -11.95 -3.45 -9.80
N ASP A 65 -11.91 -2.46 -8.90
CA ASP A 65 -12.39 -1.11 -9.16
C ASP A 65 -11.90 -0.15 -8.06
N THR A 66 -12.49 1.04 -8.03
CA THR A 66 -12.36 2.03 -6.97
C THR A 66 -13.70 2.32 -6.30
N PHE A 67 -13.67 2.55 -5.00
CA PHE A 67 -14.81 2.99 -4.20
C PHE A 67 -14.36 4.06 -3.20
N ASN A 68 -15.12 5.15 -3.06
CA ASN A 68 -14.72 6.31 -2.23
C ASN A 68 -13.31 6.83 -2.55
N ASN A 69 -12.95 6.90 -3.84
CA ASN A 69 -11.63 7.33 -4.34
C ASN A 69 -10.46 6.49 -3.79
N ARG A 70 -10.69 5.21 -3.50
CA ARG A 70 -9.69 4.26 -3.04
C ARG A 70 -9.88 2.90 -3.71
N PRO A 71 -8.86 2.04 -3.76
CA PRO A 71 -8.97 0.70 -4.36
C PRO A 71 -10.02 -0.16 -3.67
N ALA A 72 -10.77 -0.93 -4.46
CA ALA A 72 -11.73 -1.93 -4.01
C ALA A 72 -11.34 -3.31 -4.57
N TYR A 73 -11.35 -4.31 -3.69
CA TYR A 73 -10.90 -5.66 -4.01
C TYR A 73 -12.03 -6.66 -3.84
N LYS A 74 -12.07 -7.68 -4.69
CA LYS A 74 -13.03 -8.79 -4.66
C LYS A 74 -12.32 -10.08 -4.26
N GLN A 75 -12.90 -10.82 -3.33
CA GLN A 75 -12.44 -12.16 -2.96
C GLN A 75 -12.64 -13.13 -4.13
N ASP A 76 -11.64 -13.99 -4.38
CA ASP A 76 -11.65 -14.96 -5.49
C ASP A 76 -12.66 -16.11 -5.29
N GLU A 77 -12.68 -16.71 -4.09
CA GLU A 77 -13.46 -17.93 -3.80
C GLU A 77 -14.71 -17.66 -2.93
N GLY A 78 -15.10 -16.40 -2.76
CA GLY A 78 -16.24 -16.04 -1.92
C GLY A 78 -16.91 -14.75 -2.36
N GLU A 79 -17.83 -14.23 -1.55
CA GLU A 79 -18.65 -13.06 -1.88
C GLU A 79 -18.13 -11.76 -1.27
N ASN A 80 -16.96 -11.80 -0.61
CA ASN A 80 -16.46 -10.65 0.13
C ASN A 80 -15.71 -9.65 -0.74
N PHE A 81 -15.62 -8.43 -0.21
CA PHE A 81 -14.89 -7.31 -0.76
C PHE A 81 -14.05 -6.64 0.33
N ILE A 82 -12.86 -6.14 -0.03
CA ILE A 82 -12.11 -5.18 0.78
C ILE A 82 -12.32 -3.79 0.19
N TYR A 83 -12.80 -2.85 1.01
CA TYR A 83 -13.07 -1.49 0.56
C TYR A 83 -12.99 -0.50 1.72
N TYR A 84 -12.86 0.79 1.38
CA TYR A 84 -12.95 1.86 2.37
C TYR A 84 -14.37 2.41 2.48
N ASN A 85 -14.93 2.38 3.69
CA ASN A 85 -16.21 3.01 3.98
C ASN A 85 -15.97 4.43 4.53
N GLY A 86 -16.39 5.44 3.74
CA GLY A 86 -16.27 6.85 4.12
C GLY A 86 -17.12 7.26 5.32
N GLY A 87 -18.27 6.62 5.54
CA GLY A 87 -19.16 6.89 6.68
C GLY A 87 -18.57 6.45 8.01
N SER A 88 -17.98 5.26 8.06
CA SER A 88 -17.30 4.74 9.27
C SER A 88 -15.81 5.09 9.35
N LYS A 89 -15.26 5.77 8.35
CA LYS A 89 -13.82 6.10 8.21
C LYS A 89 -12.93 4.89 8.44
N SER A 90 -13.32 3.75 7.88
CA SER A 90 -12.71 2.45 8.15
C SER A 90 -12.49 1.68 6.87
N TRP A 91 -11.39 0.93 6.81
CA TRP A 91 -11.27 -0.17 5.86
C TRP A 91 -12.10 -1.34 6.36
N MET A 92 -12.77 -2.05 5.45
CA MET A 92 -13.74 -3.08 5.79
C MET A 92 -13.63 -4.28 4.86
N VAL A 93 -13.91 -5.46 5.41
CA VAL A 93 -14.18 -6.71 4.68
C VAL A 93 -15.66 -7.04 4.83
N GLY A 94 -16.38 -7.22 3.73
CA GLY A 94 -17.79 -7.64 3.80
C GLY A 94 -18.39 -7.97 2.44
N THR A 95 -19.59 -8.53 2.43
CA THR A 95 -20.26 -9.03 1.21
C THR A 95 -20.87 -7.95 0.32
N ARG A 96 -20.96 -6.70 0.82
CA ARG A 96 -21.52 -5.57 0.09
C ARG A 96 -20.69 -4.32 0.32
N ILE A 97 -20.26 -3.69 -0.76
CA ILE A 97 -19.56 -2.41 -0.71
C ILE A 97 -20.50 -1.32 -0.18
N GLY A 98 -20.00 -0.47 0.71
CA GLY A 98 -20.72 0.67 1.29
C GLY A 98 -21.58 0.36 2.51
N HIS A 99 -21.67 -0.90 2.96
CA HIS A 99 -22.36 -1.24 4.21
C HIS A 99 -21.55 -0.78 5.44
N ASN A 100 -22.25 -0.40 6.51
CA ASN A 100 -21.64 0.11 7.76
C ASN A 100 -21.15 -0.99 8.71
N TYR A 101 -21.30 -2.26 8.33
CA TYR A 101 -20.81 -3.43 9.07
C TYR A 101 -20.15 -4.42 8.11
N GLY A 102 -19.27 -5.26 8.64
CA GLY A 102 -18.53 -6.27 7.90
C GLY A 102 -17.94 -7.32 8.84
N TRP A 103 -17.22 -8.28 8.26
CA TRP A 103 -16.60 -9.39 9.00
C TRP A 103 -15.28 -8.99 9.64
N ALA A 104 -14.57 -8.04 9.03
CA ALA A 104 -13.36 -7.46 9.58
C ALA A 104 -13.25 -5.98 9.20
N ARG A 105 -12.50 -5.20 9.99
CA ARG A 105 -12.28 -3.79 9.71
C ARG A 105 -10.95 -3.29 10.27
N VAL A 106 -10.46 -2.17 9.73
CA VAL A 106 -9.48 -1.31 10.41
C VAL A 106 -10.16 0.02 10.72
N PRO A 107 -10.50 0.29 12.00
CA PRO A 107 -11.21 1.50 12.37
C PRO A 107 -10.32 2.74 12.25
N ASN A 108 -10.92 3.89 11.93
CA ASN A 108 -10.26 5.20 11.90
C ASN A 108 -9.03 5.29 10.99
N ASN A 109 -8.95 4.45 9.96
CA ASN A 109 -7.83 4.43 9.03
C ASN A 109 -8.25 5.07 7.70
N THR A 110 -7.68 6.23 7.40
CA THR A 110 -7.96 7.03 6.19
C THR A 110 -6.87 6.88 5.12
N SER A 111 -6.04 5.84 5.17
CA SER A 111 -4.98 5.57 4.18
C SER A 111 -5.57 5.25 2.81
N HIS A 112 -4.90 5.72 1.74
CA HIS A 112 -5.35 5.49 0.35
C HIS A 112 -5.44 4.01 -0.01
N TRP A 113 -4.52 3.22 0.54
CA TRP A 113 -4.43 1.78 0.34
C TRP A 113 -4.91 1.02 1.56
N ALA A 114 -5.36 -0.23 1.35
CA ALA A 114 -5.76 -1.12 2.43
C ALA A 114 -4.57 -1.36 3.37
N PRO A 115 -4.73 -1.16 4.68
CA PRO A 115 -3.65 -1.33 5.65
C PRO A 115 -3.31 -2.81 5.85
N PHE A 116 -2.04 -3.15 5.97
CA PHE A 116 -1.62 -4.54 6.21
C PHE A 116 -1.93 -5.05 7.62
N ASN A 117 -2.00 -4.14 8.61
CA ASN A 117 -2.17 -4.47 10.02
C ASN A 117 -3.26 -3.62 10.67
N GLY A 118 -3.63 -3.97 11.91
CA GLY A 118 -4.64 -3.26 12.70
C GLY A 118 -6.07 -3.70 12.44
N TRP A 119 -6.23 -4.88 11.85
CA TRP A 119 -7.53 -5.49 11.59
C TRP A 119 -8.16 -6.01 12.88
N GLU A 120 -9.45 -5.71 13.03
CA GLU A 120 -10.36 -6.28 14.01
C GLU A 120 -11.35 -7.17 13.28
N TYR A 121 -11.80 -8.26 13.88
CA TYR A 121 -12.82 -9.15 13.31
C TYR A 121 -14.10 -9.09 14.12
N PHE A 122 -15.24 -9.26 13.45
CA PHE A 122 -16.54 -9.28 14.09
C PHE A 122 -16.79 -10.64 14.74
N THR A 123 -17.30 -10.63 15.97
CA THR A 123 -17.65 -11.86 16.69
C THR A 123 -19.16 -11.94 16.86
N SER A 124 -19.77 -13.02 16.34
CA SER A 124 -21.23 -13.19 16.35
C SER A 124 -21.79 -13.50 17.74
N ASP A 125 -20.97 -14.09 18.62
CA ASP A 125 -21.31 -14.41 20.01
C ASP A 125 -21.50 -13.16 20.88
N ARG A 126 -20.58 -12.19 20.76
CA ARG A 126 -20.59 -10.95 21.56
C ARG A 126 -21.11 -9.74 20.79
N LYS A 127 -21.25 -9.85 19.48
CA LYS A 127 -21.66 -8.78 18.56
C LYS A 127 -20.76 -7.55 18.63
N ILE A 128 -19.45 -7.76 18.76
CA ILE A 128 -18.43 -6.71 18.82
C ILE A 128 -17.30 -6.98 17.83
N TYR A 129 -16.44 -6.00 17.60
CA TYR A 129 -15.17 -6.20 16.91
C TYR A 129 -14.08 -6.47 17.94
N GLU A 130 -13.28 -7.50 17.72
CA GLU A 130 -12.15 -7.86 18.58
C GLU A 130 -10.81 -7.74 17.84
N SER A 131 -9.78 -7.35 18.58
CA SER A 131 -8.39 -7.19 18.10
C SER A 131 -7.41 -8.15 18.80
N ASN A 132 -7.94 -9.19 19.44
CA ASN A 132 -7.16 -10.18 20.19
C ASN A 132 -6.45 -11.22 19.30
N ASP A 133 -6.77 -11.26 18.00
CA ASP A 133 -6.04 -12.06 17.03
C ASP A 133 -4.85 -11.28 16.47
N ARG A 134 -3.64 -11.60 16.96
CA ARG A 134 -2.39 -10.98 16.53
C ARG A 134 -1.88 -11.47 15.18
N THR A 135 -2.49 -12.51 14.63
CA THR A 135 -2.11 -13.09 13.33
C THR A 135 -2.91 -12.51 12.18
N LEU A 136 -4.06 -11.86 12.47
CA LEU A 136 -4.94 -11.25 11.49
C LEU A 136 -4.26 -10.08 10.78
N ARG A 137 -4.01 -10.25 9.47
CA ARG A 137 -3.33 -9.26 8.63
C ARG A 137 -3.66 -9.44 7.16
N LEU A 138 -3.43 -8.39 6.39
CA LEU A 138 -3.29 -8.51 4.95
C LEU A 138 -1.82 -8.75 4.60
N GLU A 139 -1.60 -9.46 3.51
CA GLU A 139 -0.32 -9.58 2.83
C GLU A 139 -0.52 -9.26 1.36
N ALA A 140 0.45 -8.60 0.73
CA ALA A 140 0.46 -8.48 -0.72
C ALA A 140 0.89 -9.83 -1.31
N LEU A 141 0.08 -10.39 -2.21
CA LEU A 141 0.53 -11.52 -3.03
C LEU A 141 1.33 -10.96 -4.20
N THR A 142 2.56 -10.58 -3.92
CA THR A 142 3.56 -10.33 -4.96
C THR A 142 4.35 -11.62 -5.17
N ASP A 143 4.76 -11.91 -6.40
CA ASP A 143 6.06 -12.53 -6.62
C ASP A 143 7.11 -11.51 -6.11
N ALA A 144 7.20 -11.36 -4.79
CA ALA A 144 7.82 -10.25 -4.09
C ALA A 144 9.31 -10.22 -4.34
N GLU A 145 9.91 -11.40 -4.50
CA GLU A 145 11.30 -11.56 -4.88
C GLU A 145 11.59 -10.96 -6.26
N GLU A 146 10.69 -11.10 -7.23
CA GLU A 146 10.92 -10.64 -8.60
C GLU A 146 10.72 -9.13 -8.77
N ALA A 147 9.73 -8.57 -8.04
CA ALA A 147 9.47 -7.14 -8.00
C ALA A 147 10.53 -6.38 -7.18
N ASP A 148 10.90 -6.86 -5.98
CA ASP A 148 11.98 -6.23 -5.20
C ASP A 148 13.33 -6.39 -5.91
N SER A 149 13.61 -7.54 -6.53
CA SER A 149 14.81 -7.70 -7.38
C SER A 149 14.83 -6.70 -8.53
N SER A 150 13.70 -6.51 -9.23
CA SER A 150 13.61 -5.55 -10.33
C SER A 150 13.80 -4.11 -9.84
N ILE A 151 13.22 -3.74 -8.70
CA ILE A 151 13.38 -2.42 -8.09
C ILE A 151 14.84 -2.19 -7.65
N GLN A 152 15.49 -3.21 -7.07
CA GLN A 152 16.87 -3.12 -6.64
C GLN A 152 17.83 -2.99 -7.83
N ILE A 153 17.63 -3.77 -8.89
CA ILE A 153 18.39 -3.65 -10.14
C ILE A 153 18.26 -2.24 -10.74
N ILE A 154 17.06 -1.65 -10.70
CA ILE A 154 16.86 -0.27 -11.18
C ILE A 154 17.63 0.74 -10.32
N ARG A 155 17.61 0.60 -8.99
CA ARG A 155 18.39 1.48 -8.09
C ARG A 155 19.89 1.39 -8.34
N GLU A 156 20.42 0.20 -8.53
CA GLU A 156 21.85 -0.02 -8.79
C GLU A 156 22.29 0.59 -10.13
N LYS A 157 21.44 0.50 -11.16
CA LYS A 157 21.69 1.15 -12.46
C LYS A 157 21.67 2.68 -12.37
N GLU A 158 20.79 3.26 -11.56
CA GLU A 158 20.76 4.71 -11.36
C GLU A 158 21.96 5.21 -10.53
N LEU A 159 22.40 4.45 -9.53
CA LEU A 159 23.59 4.79 -8.73
C LEU A 159 24.87 4.80 -9.59
N THR A 160 25.06 3.76 -10.41
CA THR A 160 26.24 3.62 -11.28
C THR A 160 26.29 4.66 -12.41
N LYS A 161 25.12 5.07 -12.93
CA LYS A 161 25.02 6.14 -13.93
C LYS A 161 25.45 7.49 -13.37
N ASN A 162 25.11 7.80 -12.12
CA ASN A 162 25.47 9.08 -11.49
C ASN A 162 26.98 9.16 -11.17
N GLU A 163 27.59 8.07 -10.70
CA GLU A 163 29.06 8.02 -10.46
C GLU A 163 29.89 8.18 -11.74
N SER A 164 29.34 7.80 -12.89
CA SER A 164 30.00 7.91 -14.19
C SER A 164 30.00 9.34 -14.75
N ILE A 165 29.05 10.17 -14.30
CA ILE A 165 28.92 11.58 -14.72
C ILE A 165 29.86 12.47 -13.89
N GLU A 166 30.19 12.10 -12.65
CA GLU A 166 31.09 12.87 -11.77
C GLU A 166 32.59 12.70 -12.10
N LYS A 167 32.97 11.75 -12.98
CA LYS A 167 34.37 11.42 -13.31
C LYS A 167 34.87 11.91 -14.68
N ASN A 168 34.02 12.58 -15.46
CA ASN A 168 34.37 13.20 -16.76
C ASN A 168 34.23 14.72 -16.69
#